data_AF-M0LP79-F1
#
_entry.id   AF-M0LP79-F1
#
_cell.length_a   1.000
_cell.length_b   1.000
_cell.length_c   1.000
_cell.angle_alpha   90.00
_cell.angle_beta   90.00
_cell.angle_gamma   90.00
#
_symmetry.space_group_name_H-M   'P 1'
#
loop_
_entity.id
_entity.type
_entity.pdbx_description
1 polymer ?
#
loop_
_entity_poly.entity_id
_entity_poly.type
_entity_poly.pdbx_seq_one_letter_code
_entity_poly.pdbx_strand_id
1 'polypeptide(L)' 'MSTEGPDTQQQNAADGEVTEKLLTVEHEPAAGGGQRSILYPPGSTGSELEANWLAVSSTLLVSLDDVQ' A
#
# COMPACT_ATOMS: atom_id res chain seq x y z
N MET A 1 30.47 -7.39 -34.44
CA MET A 1 29.84 -8.14 -33.35
C MET A 1 29.67 -7.16 -32.21
N SER A 2 28.43 -6.78 -31.92
CA SER A 2 28.08 -5.78 -30.92
C SER A 2 27.35 -6.49 -29.79
N THR A 3 27.87 -6.42 -28.56
CA THR A 3 27.19 -6.82 -27.32
C THR A 3 27.74 -5.90 -26.24
N GLU A 4 27.02 -4.82 -25.93
CA GLU A 4 26.12 -4.69 -24.77
C GLU A 4 26.83 -3.90 -23.66
N GLY A 5 26.38 -2.65 -23.51
CA GLY A 5 26.83 -1.70 -22.49
C GLY A 5 26.31 -2.09 -21.11
N PRO A 6 26.82 -1.44 -20.04
CA PRO A 6 26.45 -1.79 -18.68
C PRO A 6 24.96 -1.55 -18.48
N ASP A 7 24.24 -2.60 -18.10
CA ASP A 7 22.89 -2.54 -17.54
C ASP A 7 22.92 -1.58 -16.36
N THR A 8 22.63 -0.34 -16.67
CA THR A 8 22.43 0.72 -15.70
C THR A 8 21.13 0.32 -15.04
N GLN A 9 21.24 -0.29 -13.85
CA GLN A 9 20.14 -0.49 -12.93
C GLN A 9 19.39 0.84 -12.86
N GLN A 10 18.29 0.95 -13.62
CA GLN A 10 17.37 2.08 -13.56
C GLN A 10 16.79 2.01 -12.16
N GLN A 11 17.47 2.66 -11.22
CA GLN A 11 16.83 3.26 -10.08
C GLN A 11 15.76 4.14 -10.70
N ASN A 12 14.53 3.63 -10.69
CA ASN A 12 13.35 4.42 -10.95
C ASN A 12 13.24 5.39 -9.76
N ALA A 13 14.15 6.36 -9.71
CA ALA A 13 13.98 7.59 -8.97
C ALA A 13 12.88 8.34 -9.72
N ALA A 14 11.64 7.87 -9.52
CA ALA A 14 10.51 8.73 -9.69
C ALA A 14 10.71 9.83 -8.65
N ASP A 15 11.23 10.98 -9.08
CA ASP A 15 11.09 12.29 -8.44
C ASP A 15 9.58 12.69 -8.41
N GLY A 16 8.71 11.74 -8.10
CA GLY A 16 7.36 12.00 -7.66
C GLY A 16 7.46 12.15 -6.15
N GLU A 17 7.18 13.34 -5.67
CA GLU A 17 6.92 13.61 -4.26
C GLU A 17 6.12 12.43 -3.67
N VAL A 18 6.78 11.60 -2.87
CA VAL A 18 6.12 10.52 -2.14
C VAL A 18 5.24 11.21 -1.12
N THR A 19 3.99 11.45 -1.51
CA THR A 19 3.02 12.09 -0.65
C THR A 19 2.44 11.01 0.24
N GLU A 20 2.79 11.03 1.51
CA GLU A 20 2.14 10.22 2.53
C GLU A 20 0.65 10.57 2.53
N LYS A 21 -0.21 9.57 2.33
CA LYS A 21 -1.66 9.75 2.30
C LYS A 21 -2.29 9.05 3.50
N LEU A 22 -3.10 9.80 4.24
CA LEU A 22 -3.92 9.23 5.31
C LEU A 22 -4.98 8.30 4.72
N LEU A 23 -5.08 7.09 5.28
CA LEU A 23 -6.07 6.08 4.93
C LEU A 23 -6.94 5.78 6.14
N THR A 24 -8.20 5.45 5.89
CA THR A 24 -9.05 4.81 6.89
C THR A 24 -8.67 3.34 7.00
N VAL A 25 -8.65 2.81 8.22
CA VAL A 25 -8.38 1.40 8.49
C VAL A 25 -9.54 0.82 9.30
N GLU A 26 -10.08 -0.30 8.81
CA GLU A 26 -11.06 -1.11 9.52
C GLU A 26 -10.52 -2.53 9.73
N HIS A 27 -10.85 -3.14 10.87
CA HIS A 27 -10.42 -4.51 11.18
C HIS A 27 -11.59 -5.47 11.14
N GLU A 28 -11.39 -6.62 10.50
CA GLU A 28 -12.41 -7.67 10.43
C GLU A 28 -11.78 -9.08 10.51
N PRO A 29 -12.57 -10.11 10.91
CA PRO A 29 -12.09 -11.48 10.93
C PRO A 29 -11.68 -11.98 9.53
N ALA A 30 -10.55 -12.67 9.45
CA ALA A 30 -10.11 -13.32 8.22
C ALA A 30 -10.62 -14.78 8.14
N ALA A 31 -10.94 -15.26 6.94
CA ALA A 31 -11.46 -16.61 6.73
C ALA A 31 -10.51 -17.75 7.20
N GLY A 32 -9.20 -17.49 7.23
CA GLY A 32 -8.18 -18.42 7.73
C GLY A 32 -7.92 -18.34 9.24
N GLY A 33 -8.74 -17.57 9.97
CA GLY A 33 -8.46 -17.18 11.35
C GLY A 33 -7.63 -15.90 11.44
N GLY A 34 -7.70 -15.22 12.59
CA GLY A 34 -7.04 -13.92 12.80
C GLY A 34 -7.84 -12.73 12.26
N GLN A 35 -7.16 -11.61 12.03
CA GLN A 35 -7.76 -10.35 11.58
C GLN A 35 -7.09 -9.83 10.31
N ARG A 36 -7.89 -9.38 9.34
CA ARG A 36 -7.44 -8.57 8.21
C ARG A 36 -7.84 -7.11 8.42
N SER A 37 -7.04 -6.22 7.83
CA SER A 37 -7.29 -4.79 7.82
C SER A 37 -7.73 -4.38 6.42
N ILE A 38 -8.79 -3.59 6.34
CA ILE A 38 -9.31 -2.98 5.12
C ILE A 38 -8.87 -1.52 5.11
N LEU A 39 -8.10 -1.15 4.09
CA LEU A 39 -7.60 0.21 3.91
C LEU A 39 -8.29 0.87 2.73
N TYR A 40 -8.68 2.13 2.88
CA TYR A 40 -9.30 2.90 1.81
C TYR A 40 -9.16 4.41 2.05
N PRO A 41 -9.30 5.26 1.00
CA PRO A 41 -9.24 6.70 1.17
C PRO A 41 -10.37 7.23 2.07
N PRO A 42 -10.11 8.24 2.91
CA PRO A 42 -11.14 8.83 3.74
C PRO A 42 -12.25 9.47 2.89
N GLY A 43 -13.50 9.30 3.31
CA GLY A 43 -14.67 9.86 2.62
C GLY A 43 -15.15 9.08 1.40
N SER A 44 -14.47 7.99 1.01
CA SER A 44 -14.96 7.11 -0.06
C SER A 44 -16.26 6.42 0.34
N THR A 45 -17.22 6.35 -0.58
CA THR A 45 -18.53 5.70 -0.36
C THR A 45 -18.95 4.86 -1.57
N GLY A 46 -19.77 3.83 -1.33
CA GLY A 46 -20.36 3.00 -2.36
C GLY A 46 -19.31 2.43 -3.33
N SER A 47 -19.50 2.64 -4.63
CA SER A 47 -18.64 2.08 -5.67
C SER A 47 -17.19 2.57 -5.66
N GLU A 48 -16.91 3.77 -5.10
CA GLU A 48 -15.54 4.25 -4.97
C GLU A 48 -14.77 3.42 -3.93
N LEU A 49 -15.44 3.09 -2.83
CA LEU A 49 -14.88 2.20 -1.82
C LEU A 49 -14.60 0.83 -2.42
N GLU A 50 -15.56 0.25 -3.13
CA GLU A 50 -15.44 -1.07 -3.79
C GLU A 50 -14.28 -1.17 -4.79
N ALA A 51 -13.91 -0.05 -5.43
CA ALA A 51 -12.83 -0.01 -6.41
C ALA A 51 -11.45 0.33 -5.80
N ASN A 52 -11.40 0.97 -4.65
CA ASN A 52 -10.16 1.56 -4.10
C ASN A 52 -9.79 1.03 -2.71
N TRP A 53 -10.36 -0.09 -2.28
CA TRP A 53 -10.00 -0.74 -1.02
C TRP A 53 -8.89 -1.78 -1.19
N LEU A 54 -8.15 -2.00 -0.11
CA LEU A 54 -7.12 -3.04 -0.01
C LEU A 54 -7.33 -3.87 1.25
N ALA A 55 -7.39 -5.20 1.12
CA ALA A 55 -7.27 -6.11 2.26
C ALA A 55 -5.82 -6.53 2.47
N VAL A 56 -5.33 -6.36 3.69
CA VAL A 56 -4.01 -6.84 4.11
C VAL A 56 -4.11 -7.55 5.46
N SER A 57 -3.12 -8.38 5.80
CA SER A 57 -3.03 -8.91 7.18
C SER A 57 -2.77 -7.76 8.15
N SER A 58 -3.50 -7.72 9.26
CA SER A 58 -3.35 -6.64 10.25
C SER A 58 -1.97 -6.65 10.91
N THR A 59 -1.29 -7.80 10.93
CA THR A 59 0.07 -7.94 11.48
C THR A 59 1.16 -7.34 10.61
N LEU A 60 0.83 -6.91 9.38
CA LEU A 60 1.77 -6.28 8.45
C LEU A 60 1.67 -4.76 8.48
N LEU A 61 0.67 -4.20 9.16
CA LEU A 61 0.53 -2.77 9.35
C LEU A 61 1.41 -2.34 10.53
N VAL A 62 2.15 -1.25 10.34
CA VAL A 62 2.88 -0.56 11.39
C VAL A 62 2.35 0.86 11.48
N SER A 63 2.25 1.42 12.68
CA SER A 63 1.89 2.83 12.83
C SER A 63 3.04 3.69 12.30
N LEU A 64 2.72 4.78 11.60
CA LEU A 64 3.74 5.74 11.19
C LEU A 64 4.42 6.37 12.40
N ASP A 65 3.68 6.57 13.50
CA ASP A 65 4.22 7.08 14.78
C ASP A 65 5.28 6.15 15.41
N ASP A 66 5.29 4.86 15.04
CA ASP A 66 6.22 3.86 15.56
C ASP A 66 7.50 3.73 14.72
N VAL A 67 7.55 4.37 13.54
CA VAL A 67 8.71 4.35 12.64
C VAL A 67 9.50 5.65 12.82
N GLN A 68 10.55 5.61 13.65
CA GLN A 68 11.48 6.72 13.88
C GLN A 68 12.64 6.76 12.90
#